data_AF-A0A4Y8URD4-F1
#
_entry.id   AF-A0A4Y8URD4-F1
#
_cell.length_a   1.000
_cell.length_b   1.000
_cell.length_c   1.000
_cell.angle_alpha   90.00
_cell.angle_beta   90.00
_cell.angle_gamma   90.00
#
_symmetry.space_group_name_H-M   'P 1'
#
loop_
_entity.id
_entity.type
_entity.pdbx_description
1 polymer ?
#
loop_
_entity_poly.entity_id
_entity_poly.type
_entity_poly.pdbx_seq_one_letter_code
_entity_poly.pdbx_strand_id
1 'polypeptide(L)'
;MVFLVGLGKLIKRIWKKKTYRWLSYAICIITFSTLYDYIHSIITHTIICIPMWIWGIIPVVTILIFFAKFGIKKKSIFLQVVLGCCFGIVVTGVLCVLFYTTNYWFTSSHTYHLDAYVVGKRYIQKRGGYRSWGLSKYYVNLKFIDNQETFRLDDSKVFKKINQGDSVCVTFVKGLYGINIIKDISPKNK
;
A
#
# COMPACT_ATOMS: atom_id res chain seq x y z
N MET A 1 -27.35 0.39 7.63
CA MET A 1 -28.34 1.09 6.76
C MET A 1 -28.27 2.62 6.84
N VAL A 2 -28.06 3.23 8.01
CA VAL A 2 -28.05 4.71 8.19
C VAL A 2 -27.02 5.44 7.32
N PHE A 3 -25.80 4.90 7.19
CA PHE A 3 -24.73 5.50 6.36
C PHE A 3 -25.10 5.57 4.87
N LEU A 4 -25.75 4.52 4.34
CA LEU A 4 -26.17 4.45 2.94
C LEU A 4 -27.30 5.44 2.61
N VAL A 5 -28.21 5.67 3.56
CA VAL A 5 -29.30 6.66 3.41
C VAL A 5 -28.74 8.09 3.43
N GLY A 6 -27.75 8.36 4.30
CA GLY A 6 -27.02 9.63 4.33
C GLY A 6 -26.26 9.90 3.03
N LEU A 7 -25.53 8.89 2.53
CA LEU A 7 -24.83 8.97 1.24
C LEU A 7 -25.80 9.24 0.08
N GLY A 8 -26.95 8.55 0.05
CA GLY A 8 -27.96 8.75 -0.98
C GLY A 8 -28.51 10.18 -1.02
N LYS A 9 -28.76 10.80 0.14
CA LYS A 9 -29.19 12.21 0.23
C LYS A 9 -28.07 13.16 -0.23
N LEU A 10 -26.82 12.86 0.12
CA LEU A 10 -25.65 13.67 -0.25
C LEU A 10 -25.37 13.60 -1.75
N ILE A 11 -25.43 12.40 -2.34
CA ILE A 11 -25.32 12.18 -3.79
C ILE A 11 -26.43 12.93 -4.54
N LYS A 12 -27.68 12.90 -4.05
CA LYS A 12 -28.79 13.68 -4.63
C LYS A 12 -28.51 15.18 -4.63
N ARG A 13 -27.88 15.73 -3.57
CA ARG A 13 -27.48 17.16 -3.50
C ARG A 13 -26.35 17.46 -4.47
N ILE A 14 -25.32 16.62 -4.52
CA ILE A 14 -24.20 16.73 -5.46
C ILE A 14 -24.72 16.69 -6.91
N TRP A 15 -25.71 15.85 -7.20
CA TRP A 15 -26.33 15.78 -8.51
C TRP A 15 -27.04 17.07 -8.94
N LYS A 16 -27.65 17.80 -7.99
CA LYS A 16 -28.51 18.94 -8.29
C LYS A 16 -27.73 20.21 -8.64
N LYS A 17 -26.48 20.36 -8.16
CA LYS A 17 -25.69 21.58 -8.30
C LYS A 17 -24.31 21.30 -8.91
N LYS A 18 -23.99 22.00 -10.00
CA LYS A 18 -22.73 21.86 -10.76
C LYS A 18 -21.49 22.08 -9.88
N THR A 19 -21.54 23.07 -8.99
CA THR A 19 -20.45 23.40 -8.03
C THR A 19 -20.11 22.24 -7.09
N TYR A 20 -21.13 21.58 -6.54
CA TYR A 20 -20.92 20.42 -5.65
C TYR A 20 -20.35 19.19 -6.38
N ARG A 21 -20.56 19.06 -7.70
CA ARG A 21 -19.90 18.00 -8.49
C ARG A 21 -18.40 18.24 -8.61
N TRP A 22 -17.98 19.45 -8.95
CA TRP A 22 -16.57 19.82 -9.03
C TRP A 22 -15.87 19.69 -7.68
N LEU A 23 -16.53 20.15 -6.61
CA LEU A 23 -16.00 20.04 -5.25
C LEU A 23 -15.86 18.58 -4.80
N SER A 24 -16.83 17.73 -5.15
CA SER A 24 -16.73 16.28 -4.92
C SER A 24 -15.55 15.65 -5.66
N TYR A 25 -15.31 16.03 -6.92
CA TYR A 25 -14.16 15.52 -7.67
C TYR A 25 -12.83 15.98 -7.08
N ALA A 26 -12.73 17.26 -6.67
CA ALA A 26 -11.53 17.79 -6.03
C ALA A 26 -11.20 17.05 -4.72
N ILE A 27 -12.21 16.83 -3.87
CA ILE A 27 -12.05 16.07 -2.62
C ILE A 27 -11.62 14.64 -2.95
N CYS A 28 -12.28 13.97 -3.90
CA CYS A 28 -11.93 12.60 -4.31
C CYS A 28 -10.49 12.48 -4.79
N ILE A 29 -10.02 13.43 -5.61
CA ILE A 29 -8.64 13.46 -6.12
C ILE A 29 -7.65 13.64 -4.95
N ILE A 30 -7.91 14.58 -4.05
CA ILE A 30 -7.01 14.83 -2.90
C ILE A 30 -6.94 13.59 -2.01
N THR A 31 -8.08 13.00 -1.66
CA THR A 31 -8.14 11.79 -0.83
C THR A 31 -7.49 10.59 -1.50
N PHE A 32 -7.61 10.48 -2.83
CA PHE A 32 -6.98 9.40 -3.60
C PHE A 32 -5.47 9.56 -3.60
N SER A 33 -4.96 10.77 -3.86
CA SER A 33 -3.52 11.02 -3.86
C SER A 33 -2.90 10.80 -2.48
N THR A 34 -3.56 11.23 -1.40
CA THR A 34 -3.04 11.02 -0.03
C THR A 34 -3.09 9.55 0.41
N LEU A 35 -4.16 8.82 0.08
CA LEU A 35 -4.25 7.38 0.35
C LEU A 35 -3.26 6.58 -0.49
N TYR A 36 -3.07 6.95 -1.76
CA TYR A 36 -2.10 6.30 -2.63
C TYR A 36 -0.68 6.46 -2.07
N ASP A 37 -0.29 7.67 -1.67
CA ASP A 37 1.01 7.93 -1.05
C ASP A 37 1.20 7.16 0.26
N TYR A 38 0.17 7.13 1.10
CA TYR A 38 0.19 6.43 2.37
C TYR A 38 0.35 4.91 2.19
N ILE A 39 -0.43 4.32 1.28
CA ILE A 39 -0.36 2.88 1.02
C ILE A 39 0.93 2.53 0.28
N HIS A 40 1.40 3.38 -0.64
CA HIS A 40 2.69 3.19 -1.28
C HIS A 40 3.83 3.22 -0.24
N SER A 41 3.76 4.13 0.73
CA SER A 41 4.70 4.17 1.87
C SER A 41 4.66 2.88 2.70
N ILE A 42 3.47 2.34 2.98
CA ILE A 42 3.34 1.07 3.72
C ILE A 42 3.90 -0.10 2.91
N ILE A 43 3.54 -0.20 1.62
CA ILE A 43 4.02 -1.28 0.74
C ILE A 43 5.54 -1.23 0.61
N THR A 44 6.17 -0.06 0.51
CA THR A 44 7.63 0.03 0.47
C THR A 44 8.32 -0.50 1.72
N HIS A 45 7.65 -0.47 2.89
CA HIS A 45 8.17 -1.01 4.14
C HIS A 45 7.78 -2.47 4.39
N THR A 46 7.02 -3.11 3.49
CA THR A 46 6.57 -4.49 3.68
C THR A 46 7.07 -5.40 2.55
N ILE A 47 7.51 -6.61 2.91
CA ILE A 47 8.11 -7.60 2.00
C ILE A 47 7.11 -8.14 0.96
N ILE A 48 5.82 -7.89 1.15
CA ILE A 48 4.73 -8.47 0.36
C ILE A 48 4.36 -7.49 -0.75
N CYS A 49 4.57 -7.90 -2.00
CA CYS A 49 4.05 -7.18 -3.15
C CYS A 49 2.59 -7.61 -3.37
N ILE A 50 1.63 -6.80 -2.96
CA ILE A 50 0.23 -7.04 -3.31
C ILE A 50 0.10 -6.87 -4.83
N PRO A 51 -0.38 -7.89 -5.56
CA PRO A 51 -0.49 -7.82 -7.01
C PRO A 51 -1.33 -6.63 -7.47
N MET A 52 -0.85 -5.93 -8.50
CA MET A 52 -1.55 -4.75 -9.05
C MET A 52 -2.98 -5.05 -9.52
N TRP A 53 -3.30 -6.30 -9.88
CA TRP A 53 -4.65 -6.68 -10.30
C TRP A 53 -5.68 -6.63 -9.16
N ILE A 54 -5.28 -6.85 -7.90
CA ILE A 54 -6.18 -6.74 -6.72
C ILE A 54 -6.72 -5.31 -6.59
N TRP A 55 -5.88 -4.33 -6.94
CA TRP A 55 -6.25 -2.91 -6.98
C TRP A 55 -7.26 -2.57 -8.08
N GLY A 56 -7.42 -3.41 -9.11
CA GLY A 56 -8.41 -3.22 -10.17
C GLY A 56 -9.76 -3.86 -9.88
N ILE A 57 -9.76 -5.05 -9.27
CA ILE A 57 -10.99 -5.85 -9.10
C ILE A 57 -11.99 -5.16 -8.17
N ILE A 58 -11.56 -4.74 -6.98
CA ILE A 58 -12.46 -4.18 -5.98
C ILE A 58 -13.10 -2.86 -6.48
N PRO A 59 -12.37 -1.92 -7.10
CA PRO A 59 -12.95 -0.77 -7.78
C PRO A 59 -14.02 -1.13 -8.81
N VAL A 60 -13.75 -2.09 -9.69
CA VAL A 60 -14.72 -2.55 -10.70
C VAL A 60 -16.00 -3.07 -10.04
N VAL A 61 -15.88 -3.91 -9.01
CA VAL A 61 -17.02 -4.44 -8.27
C VAL A 61 -17.83 -3.31 -7.61
N THR A 62 -17.16 -2.34 -6.99
CA THR A 62 -17.85 -1.20 -6.37
C THR A 62 -18.58 -0.30 -7.38
N ILE A 63 -18.04 -0.12 -8.59
CA ILE A 63 -18.70 0.60 -9.68
C ILE A 63 -20.00 -0.12 -10.09
N LEU A 64 -19.96 -1.46 -10.23
CA LEU A 64 -21.13 -2.27 -10.56
C LEU A 64 -22.22 -2.16 -9.49
N ILE A 65 -21.85 -2.19 -8.20
CA ILE A 65 -22.78 -1.98 -7.08
C ILE A 65 -23.42 -0.59 -7.14
N PHE A 66 -22.63 0.43 -7.47
CA PHE A 66 -23.14 1.79 -7.65
C PHE A 66 -24.14 1.90 -8.81
N PHE A 67 -23.87 1.24 -9.94
CA PHE A 67 -24.81 1.18 -11.05
C PHE A 67 -26.11 0.45 -10.69
N ALA A 68 -26.02 -0.69 -9.99
CA ALA A 68 -27.19 -1.44 -9.54
C ALA A 68 -28.07 -0.63 -8.56
N LYS A 69 -27.46 0.14 -7.65
CA LYS A 69 -28.18 0.92 -6.63
C LYS A 69 -28.79 2.22 -7.14
N PHE A 70 -28.07 2.96 -7.99
CA PHE A 70 -28.47 4.31 -8.39
C PHE A 70 -29.06 4.38 -9.81
N GLY A 71 -29.01 3.28 -10.56
CA GLY A 71 -29.50 3.17 -11.93
C GLY A 71 -28.60 3.91 -12.93
N ILE A 72 -28.62 3.46 -14.18
CA ILE A 72 -27.82 4.02 -15.27
C ILE A 72 -28.59 5.20 -15.88
N LYS A 73 -28.16 6.44 -15.59
CA LYS A 73 -28.67 7.64 -16.26
C LYS A 73 -27.53 8.32 -17.01
N LYS A 74 -27.69 8.53 -18.34
CA LYS A 74 -26.65 9.10 -19.24
C LYS A 74 -25.87 10.30 -18.65
N LYS A 75 -26.55 11.25 -17.99
CA LYS A 75 -25.92 12.44 -17.38
C LYS A 75 -25.12 12.19 -16.09
N SER A 76 -25.11 10.97 -15.55
CA SER A 76 -24.44 10.64 -14.29
C SER A 76 -23.58 9.36 -14.32
N ILE A 77 -23.48 8.68 -15.46
CA ILE A 77 -22.62 7.50 -15.58
C ILE A 77 -21.20 7.85 -15.12
N PHE A 78 -20.65 8.96 -15.62
CA PHE A 78 -19.31 9.43 -15.25
C PHE A 78 -19.14 9.64 -13.74
N LEU A 79 -20.11 10.29 -13.08
CA LEU A 79 -20.03 10.57 -11.64
C LEU A 79 -20.13 9.29 -10.79
N GLN A 80 -20.94 8.32 -11.23
CA GLN A 80 -21.05 7.00 -10.56
C GLN A 80 -19.76 6.19 -10.72
N VAL A 81 -19.13 6.23 -11.90
CA VAL A 81 -17.82 5.59 -12.13
C VAL A 81 -16.75 6.19 -11.23
N VAL A 82 -16.63 7.53 -11.19
CA VAL A 82 -15.61 8.20 -10.37
C VAL A 82 -15.81 7.91 -8.89
N LEU A 83 -17.04 8.05 -8.37
CA LEU A 83 -17.33 7.75 -6.97
C LEU A 83 -17.13 6.27 -6.63
N GLY A 84 -17.55 5.37 -7.52
CA GLY A 84 -17.35 3.93 -7.37
C GLY A 84 -15.87 3.58 -7.31
N CYS A 85 -15.06 4.07 -8.24
CA CYS A 85 -13.61 3.90 -8.23
C CYS A 85 -12.99 4.38 -6.92
N CYS A 86 -13.28 5.62 -6.50
CA CYS A 86 -12.73 6.18 -5.27
C CYS A 86 -13.10 5.34 -4.05
N PHE A 87 -14.36 4.93 -3.94
CA PHE A 87 -14.80 4.11 -2.82
C PHE A 87 -14.11 2.73 -2.84
N GLY A 88 -14.02 2.08 -3.99
CA GLY A 88 -13.34 0.80 -4.12
C GLY A 88 -11.85 0.85 -3.79
N ILE A 89 -11.15 1.92 -4.18
CA ILE A 89 -9.74 2.11 -3.82
C ILE A 89 -9.59 2.26 -2.30
N VAL A 90 -10.44 3.07 -1.66
CA VAL A 90 -10.42 3.26 -0.20
C VAL A 90 -10.63 1.92 0.50
N VAL A 91 -11.65 1.16 0.09
CA VAL A 91 -11.95 -0.17 0.67
C VAL A 91 -10.77 -1.13 0.46
N THR A 92 -10.18 -1.15 -0.73
CA THR A 92 -9.00 -1.97 -1.03
C THR A 92 -7.84 -1.60 -0.10
N GLY A 93 -7.57 -0.31 0.05
CA GLY A 93 -6.51 0.18 0.93
C GLY A 93 -6.70 -0.23 2.38
N VAL A 94 -7.91 -0.08 2.92
CA VAL A 94 -8.25 -0.50 4.28
C VAL A 94 -8.07 -2.02 4.45
N LEU A 95 -8.53 -2.81 3.49
CA LEU A 95 -8.35 -4.28 3.51
C LEU A 95 -6.86 -4.67 3.46
N CYS A 96 -6.07 -3.99 2.64
CA CYS A 96 -4.63 -4.22 2.56
C CYS A 96 -3.97 -3.92 3.91
N VAL A 97 -4.27 -2.76 4.52
CA VAL A 97 -3.73 -2.38 5.83
C VAL A 97 -4.12 -3.40 6.90
N LEU A 98 -5.38 -3.82 6.94
CA LEU A 98 -5.85 -4.85 7.87
C LEU A 98 -5.14 -6.19 7.65
N PHE A 99 -4.93 -6.59 6.39
CA PHE A 99 -4.19 -7.79 6.07
C PHE A 99 -2.75 -7.71 6.58
N TYR A 100 -2.08 -6.59 6.37
CA TYR A 100 -0.72 -6.36 6.87
C TYR A 100 -0.64 -6.37 8.39
N THR A 101 -1.51 -5.64 9.07
CA THR A 101 -1.49 -5.55 10.53
C THR A 101 -1.82 -6.89 11.17
N THR A 102 -2.81 -7.63 10.64
CA THR A 102 -3.14 -8.98 11.14
C THR A 102 -2.01 -9.98 10.88
N ASN A 103 -1.40 -9.95 9.69
CA ASN A 103 -0.25 -10.81 9.40
C ASN A 103 0.93 -10.51 10.34
N TYR A 104 1.18 -9.25 10.65
CA TYR A 104 2.25 -8.81 11.54
C TYR A 104 1.98 -9.08 13.02
N TRP A 105 0.77 -8.86 13.51
CA TRP A 105 0.43 -9.07 14.91
C TRP A 105 0.31 -10.53 15.30
N PHE A 106 -0.25 -11.37 14.43
CA PHE A 106 -0.43 -12.80 14.71
C PHE A 106 0.72 -13.62 14.12
N THR A 107 1.95 -13.30 14.53
CA THR A 107 3.14 -14.07 14.12
C THR A 107 3.24 -15.41 14.85
N SER A 108 3.63 -16.46 14.14
CA SER A 108 4.03 -17.73 14.72
C SER A 108 5.26 -17.56 15.62
N SER A 109 5.43 -18.41 16.63
CA SER A 109 6.60 -18.42 17.52
C SER A 109 7.87 -18.93 16.82
N HIS A 110 7.74 -19.63 15.70
CA HIS A 110 8.89 -20.19 14.99
C HIS A 110 9.66 -19.12 14.20
N THR A 111 10.89 -18.88 14.65
CA THR A 111 11.91 -18.08 13.96
C THR A 111 12.80 -18.98 13.12
N TYR A 112 13.16 -18.53 11.93
CA TYR A 112 14.22 -19.16 11.15
C TYR A 112 15.17 -18.08 10.61
N HIS A 113 16.42 -18.49 10.38
CA HIS A 113 17.51 -17.60 10.06
C HIS A 113 18.01 -17.89 8.65
N LEU A 114 18.20 -16.84 7.87
CA LEU A 114 18.76 -16.92 6.53
C LEU A 114 19.96 -15.99 6.44
N ASP A 115 21.05 -16.53 5.91
CA ASP A 115 22.25 -15.75 5.69
C ASP A 115 22.15 -14.99 4.37
N ALA A 116 22.56 -13.72 4.40
CA ALA A 116 22.59 -12.86 3.24
C ALA A 116 23.84 -11.99 3.21
N TYR A 117 24.21 -11.56 2.01
CA TYR A 117 25.25 -10.56 1.77
C TYR A 117 24.63 -9.24 1.33
N VAL A 118 25.17 -8.13 1.87
CA VAL A 118 24.78 -6.80 1.41
C VAL A 118 25.50 -6.47 0.09
N VAL A 119 24.79 -6.64 -1.02
CA VAL A 119 25.33 -6.39 -2.37
C VAL A 119 25.45 -4.91 -2.66
N GLY A 120 24.55 -4.08 -2.14
CA GLY A 120 24.56 -2.65 -2.40
C GLY A 120 23.63 -1.85 -1.51
N LYS A 121 24.00 -0.59 -1.29
CA LYS A 121 23.21 0.39 -0.54
C LYS A 121 22.94 1.59 -1.43
N ARG A 122 21.69 2.07 -1.46
CA ARG A 122 21.33 3.26 -2.23
C ARG A 122 20.39 4.15 -1.42
N TYR A 123 20.89 5.31 -1.02
CA TYR A 123 20.05 6.37 -0.49
C TYR A 123 19.52 7.23 -1.64
N ILE A 124 18.21 7.43 -1.70
CA ILE A 124 17.59 8.35 -2.65
C ILE A 124 16.98 9.50 -1.86
N GLN A 125 17.76 10.58 -1.74
CA GLN A 125 17.28 11.85 -1.21
C GLN A 125 16.47 12.56 -2.30
N LYS A 126 15.18 12.79 -2.06
CA LYS A 126 14.37 13.61 -2.96
C LYS A 126 14.31 15.05 -2.42
N ARG A 127 14.95 15.99 -3.13
CA ARG A 127 14.77 17.43 -2.89
C ARG A 127 13.39 17.83 -3.42
N GLY A 128 12.62 18.49 -2.56
CA GLY A 128 11.24 18.88 -2.82
C GLY A 128 11.10 19.68 -4.12
N GLY A 129 10.36 19.11 -5.07
CA GLY A 129 9.97 19.74 -6.31
C GLY A 129 8.61 19.18 -6.74
N TYR A 130 7.82 19.99 -7.44
CA TYR A 130 6.39 19.82 -7.78
C TYR A 130 6.01 18.46 -8.43
N ARG A 131 6.98 17.64 -8.83
CA ARG A 131 6.82 16.30 -9.44
C ARG A 131 7.04 15.12 -8.48
N SER A 132 7.33 15.36 -7.20
CA SER A 132 7.77 14.28 -6.29
C SER A 132 6.88 14.16 -5.06
N TRP A 133 5.75 13.47 -5.23
CA TRP A 133 4.99 12.90 -4.13
C TRP A 133 5.69 11.58 -3.74
N GLY A 134 6.32 11.53 -2.56
CA GLY A 134 6.99 10.32 -2.05
C GLY A 134 8.11 10.59 -1.04
N LEU A 135 8.23 9.69 -0.05
CA LEU A 135 9.22 9.73 1.02
C LEU A 135 10.66 9.42 0.52
N SER A 136 11.66 9.87 1.27
CA SER A 136 13.07 9.48 1.05
C SER A 136 13.24 7.98 1.25
N LYS A 137 13.94 7.31 0.32
CA LYS A 137 14.05 5.84 0.31
C LYS A 137 15.47 5.40 0.66
N TYR A 138 15.58 4.40 1.54
CA TYR A 138 16.83 3.86 2.08
C TYR A 138 16.98 2.40 1.66
N TYR A 139 17.47 2.20 0.43
CA TYR A 139 17.52 0.86 -0.15
C TYR A 139 18.76 0.09 0.29
N VAL A 140 18.53 -1.14 0.75
CA VAL A 140 19.55 -2.15 1.03
C VAL A 140 19.23 -3.37 0.17
N ASN A 141 20.15 -3.72 -0.73
CA ASN A 141 20.04 -4.92 -1.56
C ASN A 141 20.77 -6.07 -0.84
N LEU A 142 20.01 -7.08 -0.47
CA LEU A 142 20.47 -8.31 0.15
C LEU A 142 20.48 -9.42 -0.90
N LYS A 143 21.49 -10.28 -0.90
CA LYS A 143 21.51 -11.52 -1.68
C LYS A 143 21.61 -12.68 -0.73
N PHE A 144 20.58 -13.54 -0.71
CA PHE A 144 20.58 -14.72 0.15
C PHE A 144 21.58 -15.75 -0.35
N ILE A 145 22.32 -16.37 0.57
CA ILE A 145 23.37 -17.34 0.25
C ILE A 145 22.75 -18.60 -0.37
N ASP A 146 21.67 -19.10 0.24
CA ASP A 146 21.06 -20.38 -0.15
C ASP A 146 20.33 -20.30 -1.50
N ASN A 147 19.56 -19.23 -1.73
CA ASN A 147 18.66 -19.15 -2.88
C ASN A 147 19.19 -18.24 -4.02
N GLN A 148 20.31 -17.55 -3.83
CA GLN A 148 20.86 -16.50 -4.73
C GLN A 148 19.88 -15.36 -5.10
N GLU A 149 18.66 -15.36 -4.57
CA GLU A 149 17.67 -14.31 -4.78
C GLU A 149 18.13 -12.99 -4.18
N THR A 150 17.91 -11.91 -4.93
CA THR A 150 18.18 -10.55 -4.47
C THR A 150 16.91 -9.93 -3.90
N PHE A 151 16.95 -9.55 -2.64
CA PHE A 151 15.88 -8.87 -1.94
C PHE A 151 16.24 -7.41 -1.69
N ARG A 152 15.30 -6.50 -1.97
CA ARG A 152 15.49 -5.06 -1.76
C ARG A 152 14.65 -4.60 -0.58
N LEU A 153 15.33 -4.23 0.50
CA LEU A 153 14.72 -3.72 1.72
C LEU A 153 14.78 -2.18 1.72
N ASP A 154 13.69 -1.52 2.11
CA ASP A 154 13.62 -0.08 2.34
C ASP A 154 13.45 0.20 3.85
N ASP A 155 14.56 0.24 4.58
CA ASP A 155 14.58 0.50 6.03
C ASP A 155 15.78 1.38 6.41
N SER A 156 15.47 2.56 6.96
CA SER A 156 16.47 3.54 7.38
C SER A 156 17.34 3.10 8.55
N LYS A 157 16.82 2.28 9.49
CA LYS A 157 17.57 1.79 10.65
C LYS A 157 18.59 0.75 10.20
N VAL A 158 18.13 -0.20 9.38
CA VAL A 158 18.97 -1.24 8.78
C VAL A 158 20.04 -0.61 7.89
N PHE A 159 19.66 0.38 7.08
CA PHE A 159 20.60 1.12 6.24
C PHE A 159 21.72 1.80 7.04
N LYS A 160 21.47 2.28 8.26
CA LYS A 160 22.52 2.88 9.11
C LYS A 160 23.39 1.84 9.83
N LYS A 161 22.83 0.66 10.14
CA LYS A 161 23.49 -0.38 10.97
C LYS A 161 24.51 -1.22 10.19
N ILE A 162 24.34 -1.37 8.88
CA ILE A 162 25.06 -2.39 8.08
C ILE A 162 25.77 -1.73 6.90
N ASN A 163 26.97 -2.20 6.54
CA ASN A 163 27.75 -1.71 5.41
C ASN A 163 27.64 -2.64 4.19
N GLN A 164 28.00 -2.11 3.01
CA GLN A 164 28.07 -2.90 1.79
C GLN A 164 29.23 -3.89 1.90
N GLY A 165 29.01 -5.14 1.51
CA GLY A 165 29.97 -6.23 1.66
C GLY A 165 29.83 -7.03 2.96
N ASP A 166 29.05 -6.55 3.94
CA ASP A 166 28.84 -7.27 5.19
C ASP A 166 28.02 -8.55 4.97
N SER A 167 28.38 -9.60 5.70
CA SER A 167 27.55 -10.78 5.91
C SER A 167 26.55 -10.51 7.04
N VAL A 168 25.28 -10.80 6.78
CA VAL A 168 24.18 -10.55 7.71
C VAL A 168 23.32 -11.80 7.88
N CYS A 169 22.87 -12.00 9.10
CA CYS A 169 21.85 -12.98 9.43
C CYS A 169 20.49 -12.26 9.48
N VAL A 170 19.58 -12.67 8.61
CA VAL A 170 18.21 -12.15 8.55
C VAL A 170 17.31 -13.11 9.33
N THR A 171 16.65 -12.58 10.36
CA THR A 171 15.70 -13.35 11.17
C THR A 171 14.30 -13.18 10.61
N PHE A 172 13.73 -14.29 10.16
CA PHE A 172 12.38 -14.37 9.64
C PHE A 172 11.43 -15.05 10.63
N VAL A 173 10.17 -14.62 10.57
CA VAL A 173 9.05 -15.27 11.26
C VAL A 173 7.89 -15.42 10.28
N LYS A 174 7.15 -16.52 10.38
CA LYS A 174 5.91 -16.69 9.62
C LYS A 174 4.79 -15.89 10.28
N GLY A 175 4.17 -14.98 9.54
CA GLY A 175 2.94 -14.31 9.92
C GLY A 175 1.72 -15.24 9.86
N LEU A 176 0.55 -14.72 10.23
CA LEU A 176 -0.71 -15.46 10.30
C LEU A 176 -1.03 -16.26 9.03
N TYR A 177 -0.76 -15.67 7.86
CA TYR A 177 -1.09 -16.28 6.57
C TYR A 177 0.08 -17.11 5.99
N GLY A 178 1.06 -17.47 6.83
CA GLY A 178 2.27 -18.18 6.40
C GLY A 178 3.26 -17.31 5.63
N ILE A 179 3.03 -16.00 5.57
CA ILE A 179 3.89 -15.06 4.84
C ILE A 179 5.03 -14.59 5.73
N ASN A 180 6.25 -14.61 5.19
CA ASN A 180 7.47 -14.31 5.92
C ASN A 180 7.60 -12.82 6.27
N ILE A 181 7.97 -12.56 7.51
CA ILE A 181 8.19 -11.22 8.08
C ILE A 181 9.63 -11.16 8.58
N ILE A 182 10.37 -10.13 8.18
CA ILE A 182 11.71 -9.84 8.72
C ILE A 182 11.52 -9.18 10.09
N LYS A 183 12.02 -9.81 11.15
CA LYS A 183 11.99 -9.24 12.52
C LYS A 183 13.26 -8.46 12.85
N ASP A 184 14.41 -9.00 12.48
CA ASP A 184 15.70 -8.36 12.75
C ASP A 184 16.72 -8.74 11.68
N ILE A 185 17.69 -7.84 11.50
CA ILE A 185 18.87 -8.07 10.67
C ILE A 185 20.08 -7.73 11.53
N SER A 186 20.90 -8.74 11.76
CA SER A 186 22.10 -8.61 12.59
C SER A 186 23.34 -9.00 11.79
N PRO A 187 24.43 -8.19 11.88
CA PRO A 187 25.68 -8.52 11.23
C PRO A 187 26.26 -9.79 11.84
N LYS A 188 26.81 -10.67 10.99
CA LYS A 188 27.45 -11.90 11.46
C LYS A 188 28.82 -11.65 12.11
N ASN A 189 29.49 -10.57 11.71
CA ASN A 189 30.82 -10.23 12.18
C ASN A 189 30.77 -9.14 13.25
N LYS A 190 30.36 -9.53 14.46
CA LYS A 190 30.70 -8.79 15.68
C LYS A 190 31.36 -9.74 16.67
#